data_AF-A0A9D8TGE4-F1
#
_entry.id   AF-A0A9D8TGE4-F1
#
_cell.length_a   1.000
_cell.length_b   1.000
_cell.length_c   1.000
_cell.angle_alpha   90.00
_cell.angle_beta   90.00
_cell.angle_gamma   90.00
#
_symmetry.space_group_name_H-M   'P 1'
#
loop_
_entity.id
_entity.type
_entity.pdbx_description
1 polymer ?
#
loop_
_entity_poly.entity_id
_entity_poly.type
_entity_poly.pdbx_seq_one_letter_code
_entity_poly.pdbx_strand_id
1 'polypeptide(L)'
;HTDPGTTYNENLRRYVNETREKGGIPVLLTSMVRRKFDENGKLIETHGDYLQAVRDVAAEMNVVLIDHNISSKQLVESMGPEDSKKLYMWVEKDTNLALPNGREDDTHLRALGAKKMANLILDEVAQKIPELAPFIRKYDYVVAKDGSGDFFTVQEAIDAIPDFRKNQRTRVYIRNGVYKEKLILPESKINVTFIGEDVEKTILTYDDYAQKKNVFGENKGTSGSSSFYVYGHDFHAENITFENSAGPVGQAVAIFVAGDRAAFRKCRFLGNQDTMYNYGKNSRQYYEDCYIEGTVDFIFGSSTAYFKNCEIFAKRNGSYITAASTPQGKPFGYVFDHCRIKVADGVNKLYLGRPWRQYAQTVFMYCELPAAITPEGWNDWGKENLDKTCFYSEYGCTGEGSDTSKRVKWAQKLNAKKASKFTLENVLRGEDNWTVPTEW
;
A
#
# COMPACT_ATOMS: atom_id res chain seq x y z
N HIS A 1 -6.16 -39.63 -29.71
CA HIS A 1 -5.82 -38.24 -30.07
C HIS A 1 -7.02 -37.61 -30.74
N THR A 2 -7.27 -36.33 -30.49
CA THR A 2 -8.35 -35.57 -31.12
C THR A 2 -7.72 -34.55 -32.05
N ASP A 3 -8.29 -34.36 -33.25
CA ASP A 3 -7.73 -33.46 -34.25
C ASP A 3 -8.63 -32.22 -34.47
N PRO A 4 -8.05 -31.03 -34.70
CA PRO A 4 -8.80 -29.82 -35.03
C PRO A 4 -9.73 -30.03 -36.23
N GLY A 5 -10.93 -29.44 -36.19
CA GLY A 5 -11.92 -29.58 -37.25
C GLY A 5 -12.67 -30.93 -37.25
N THR A 6 -12.32 -31.87 -36.37
CA THR A 6 -12.98 -33.18 -36.24
C THR A 6 -13.47 -33.42 -34.81
N THR A 7 -13.05 -34.51 -34.19
CA THR A 7 -13.39 -34.94 -32.83
C THR A 7 -13.05 -33.90 -31.76
N TYR A 8 -12.08 -33.01 -31.99
CA TYR A 8 -11.80 -31.92 -31.05
C TYR A 8 -12.96 -30.92 -30.99
N ASN A 9 -13.44 -30.46 -32.14
CA ASN A 9 -14.56 -29.52 -32.23
C ASN A 9 -15.85 -30.16 -31.69
N GLU A 10 -16.10 -31.43 -32.02
CA GLU A 10 -17.24 -32.18 -31.48
C GLU A 10 -17.23 -32.24 -29.94
N ASN A 11 -16.07 -32.48 -29.34
CA ASN A 11 -15.94 -32.47 -27.88
C ASN A 11 -16.20 -31.08 -27.28
N LEU A 12 -15.69 -30.00 -27.88
CA LEU A 12 -15.99 -28.64 -27.43
C LEU A 12 -17.49 -28.35 -27.48
N ARG A 13 -18.16 -28.74 -28.58
CA ARG A 13 -19.61 -28.59 -28.71
C ARG A 13 -20.38 -29.37 -27.65
N ARG A 14 -19.95 -30.61 -27.40
CA ARG A 14 -20.53 -31.44 -26.35
C ARG A 14 -20.41 -30.75 -24.99
N TYR A 15 -19.23 -30.25 -24.60
CA TYR A 15 -19.04 -29.58 -23.31
C TYR A 15 -19.88 -28.31 -23.15
N VAL A 16 -20.02 -27.53 -24.22
CA VAL A 16 -20.93 -26.37 -24.23
C VAL A 16 -22.37 -26.80 -23.97
N ASN A 17 -22.87 -27.81 -24.68
CA ASN A 17 -24.24 -28.29 -24.53
C ASN A 17 -24.48 -28.88 -23.12
N GLU A 18 -23.60 -29.76 -22.65
CA GLU A 18 -23.70 -30.38 -21.32
C GLU A 18 -23.67 -29.33 -20.19
N THR A 19 -22.93 -28.23 -20.37
CA THR A 19 -22.91 -27.13 -19.40
C THR A 19 -24.24 -26.38 -19.38
N ARG A 20 -24.81 -26.07 -20.55
CA ARG A 20 -26.12 -25.42 -20.69
C ARG A 20 -27.25 -26.28 -20.12
N GLU A 21 -27.22 -27.59 -20.36
CA GLU A 21 -28.20 -28.55 -19.82
C GLU A 21 -28.23 -28.55 -18.29
N LYS A 22 -27.10 -28.25 -17.64
CA LYS A 22 -26.98 -28.12 -16.19
C LYS A 22 -27.25 -26.71 -15.66
N GLY A 23 -27.67 -25.78 -16.53
CA GLY A 23 -27.93 -24.38 -16.19
C GLY A 23 -26.67 -23.53 -15.99
N GLY A 24 -25.50 -24.01 -16.41
CA GLY A 24 -24.24 -23.27 -16.33
C GLY A 24 -24.01 -22.33 -17.51
N ILE A 25 -23.12 -21.36 -17.33
CA ILE A 25 -22.65 -20.46 -18.39
C ILE A 25 -21.40 -21.10 -19.04
N PRO A 26 -21.48 -21.64 -20.27
CA PRO A 26 -20.31 -22.20 -20.95
C PRO A 26 -19.34 -21.10 -21.38
N VAL A 27 -18.05 -21.34 -21.12
CA VAL A 27 -16.95 -20.46 -21.52
C VAL A 27 -15.90 -21.31 -22.20
N LEU A 28 -15.49 -20.93 -23.41
CA LEU A 28 -14.38 -21.57 -24.10
C LEU A 28 -13.10 -20.76 -23.90
N LEU A 29 -12.01 -21.48 -23.66
CA LEU A 29 -10.71 -20.93 -23.31
C LEU A 29 -9.65 -21.50 -24.25
N THR A 30 -8.91 -20.65 -24.95
CA THR A 30 -7.76 -21.09 -25.75
C THR A 30 -6.56 -21.42 -24.87
N SER A 31 -5.69 -22.35 -25.29
CA SER A 31 -4.44 -22.63 -24.57
C SER A 31 -3.52 -21.41 -24.51
N MET A 32 -2.87 -21.21 -23.36
CA MET A 32 -1.81 -20.21 -23.20
C MET A 32 -0.59 -20.48 -24.09
N VAL A 33 0.23 -19.47 -24.34
CA VAL A 33 1.49 -19.63 -25.09
C VAL A 33 2.51 -20.54 -24.37
N ARG A 34 3.27 -21.30 -25.17
CA ARG A 34 4.53 -21.91 -24.71
C ARG A 34 5.65 -20.91 -24.88
N ARG A 35 6.62 -20.88 -23.96
CA ARG A 35 7.74 -19.93 -23.99
C ARG A 35 8.78 -20.32 -25.05
N LYS A 36 8.40 -20.20 -26.33
CA LYS A 36 9.27 -20.48 -27.48
C LYS A 36 9.49 -19.21 -28.29
N PHE A 37 10.67 -18.62 -28.16
CA PHE A 37 11.05 -17.40 -28.87
C PHE A 37 11.80 -17.71 -30.17
N ASP A 38 11.62 -16.87 -31.19
CA ASP A 38 12.48 -16.81 -32.36
C ASP A 38 13.73 -15.97 -32.11
N GLU A 39 14.60 -15.87 -33.11
CA GLU A 39 15.85 -15.09 -33.08
C GLU A 39 15.63 -13.59 -32.85
N ASN A 40 14.43 -13.08 -33.10
CA ASN A 40 14.07 -11.68 -32.91
C ASN A 40 13.40 -11.43 -31.55
N GLY A 41 13.31 -12.45 -30.69
CA GLY A 41 12.67 -12.34 -29.38
C GLY A 41 11.15 -12.31 -29.43
N LYS A 42 10.53 -12.79 -30.52
CA LYS A 42 9.07 -12.91 -30.66
C LYS A 42 8.61 -14.34 -30.40
N LEU A 43 7.42 -14.52 -29.82
CA LEU A 43 6.90 -15.87 -29.56
C LEU A 43 6.42 -16.56 -30.84
N ILE A 44 6.90 -17.79 -31.03
CA ILE A 44 6.47 -18.72 -32.07
C ILE A 44 5.23 -19.45 -31.57
N GLU A 45 4.15 -19.41 -32.34
CA GLU A 45 2.92 -20.14 -31.99
C GLU A 45 3.09 -21.64 -32.28
N THR A 46 2.79 -22.48 -31.28
CA THR A 46 3.09 -23.92 -31.31
C THR A 46 1.86 -24.83 -31.28
N HIS A 47 0.66 -24.27 -31.09
CA HIS A 47 -0.60 -25.01 -30.96
C HIS A 47 -1.31 -25.16 -32.31
N GLY A 48 -0.86 -24.51 -33.38
CA GLY A 48 -1.42 -24.67 -34.73
C GLY A 48 -2.93 -24.44 -34.78
N ASP A 49 -3.63 -25.30 -35.50
CA ASP A 49 -5.07 -25.15 -35.79
C ASP A 49 -5.99 -25.32 -34.57
N TYR A 50 -5.47 -25.79 -33.44
CA TYR A 50 -6.26 -25.96 -32.21
C TYR A 50 -6.80 -24.63 -31.68
N LEU A 51 -6.05 -23.54 -31.81
CA LEU A 51 -6.52 -22.22 -31.38
C LEU A 51 -7.70 -21.75 -32.22
N GLN A 52 -7.61 -21.95 -33.53
CA GLN A 52 -8.68 -21.57 -34.46
C GLN A 52 -9.92 -22.43 -34.25
N ALA A 53 -9.75 -23.73 -34.01
CA ALA A 53 -10.86 -24.62 -33.66
C ALA A 53 -11.66 -24.14 -32.43
N VAL A 54 -11.00 -23.68 -31.36
CA VAL A 54 -11.70 -23.14 -30.18
C VAL A 54 -12.46 -21.86 -30.53
N ARG A 55 -11.85 -20.95 -31.31
CA ARG A 55 -12.48 -19.71 -31.75
C ARG A 55 -13.71 -19.96 -32.62
N ASP A 56 -13.59 -20.88 -33.59
CA ASP A 56 -14.65 -21.22 -34.52
C ASP A 56 -15.85 -21.83 -33.79
N VAL A 57 -15.61 -22.80 -32.89
CA VAL A 57 -16.68 -23.39 -32.08
C VAL A 57 -17.31 -22.34 -31.14
N ALA A 58 -16.51 -21.44 -30.58
CA ALA A 58 -17.04 -20.40 -29.70
C ALA A 58 -18.01 -19.46 -30.45
N ALA A 59 -17.65 -19.06 -31.66
CA ALA A 59 -18.48 -18.26 -32.54
C ALA A 59 -19.72 -19.03 -33.02
N GLU A 60 -19.54 -20.26 -33.49
CA GLU A 60 -20.61 -21.15 -33.97
C GLU A 60 -21.70 -21.34 -32.92
N MET A 61 -21.29 -21.58 -31.66
CA MET A 61 -22.23 -21.89 -30.58
C MET A 61 -22.69 -20.67 -29.79
N ASN A 62 -22.24 -19.48 -30.17
CA ASN A 62 -22.49 -18.23 -29.46
C ASN A 62 -22.20 -18.34 -27.95
N VAL A 63 -20.96 -18.71 -27.63
CA VAL A 63 -20.46 -18.80 -26.24
C VAL A 63 -19.33 -17.80 -26.03
N VAL A 64 -19.14 -17.38 -24.79
CA VAL A 64 -18.06 -16.46 -24.45
C VAL A 64 -16.71 -17.14 -24.66
N LEU A 65 -15.85 -16.46 -25.43
CA LEU A 65 -14.46 -16.86 -25.64
C LEU A 65 -13.53 -16.03 -24.75
N ILE A 66 -12.70 -16.71 -23.98
CA ILE A 66 -11.50 -16.15 -23.34
C ILE A 66 -10.30 -16.56 -24.20
N ASP A 67 -9.74 -15.61 -24.95
CA ASP A 67 -8.61 -15.88 -25.86
C ASP A 67 -7.30 -15.71 -25.10
N HIS A 68 -7.08 -16.65 -24.17
CA HIS A 68 -5.92 -16.62 -23.30
C HIS A 68 -4.59 -16.81 -24.05
N ASN A 69 -4.60 -17.32 -25.29
CA ASN A 69 -3.40 -17.34 -26.11
C ASN A 69 -2.93 -15.90 -26.39
N ILE A 70 -3.84 -15.00 -26.79
CA ILE A 70 -3.52 -13.60 -27.04
C ILE A 70 -3.04 -12.90 -25.77
N SER A 71 -3.78 -12.99 -24.66
CA SER A 71 -3.43 -12.27 -23.44
C SER A 71 -2.14 -12.81 -22.81
N SER A 72 -1.91 -14.12 -22.80
CA SER A 72 -0.63 -14.70 -22.35
C SER A 72 0.54 -14.35 -23.27
N LYS A 73 0.33 -14.29 -24.59
CA LYS A 73 1.35 -13.85 -25.56
C LYS A 73 1.84 -12.44 -25.27
N GLN A 74 0.90 -11.50 -25.12
CA GLN A 74 1.23 -10.10 -24.83
C GLN A 74 2.06 -9.97 -23.56
N LEU A 75 1.69 -10.69 -22.49
CA LEU A 75 2.46 -10.70 -21.24
C LEU A 75 3.88 -11.23 -21.46
N VAL A 76 4.02 -12.42 -22.05
CA VAL A 76 5.31 -13.09 -22.18
C VAL A 76 6.23 -12.33 -23.14
N GLU A 77 5.71 -11.78 -24.25
CA GLU A 77 6.48 -10.93 -25.17
C GLU A 77 6.89 -9.61 -24.52
N SER A 78 6.03 -9.00 -23.69
CA SER A 78 6.38 -7.76 -22.97
C SER A 78 7.54 -7.93 -21.98
N MET A 79 7.74 -9.15 -21.48
CA MET A 79 8.87 -9.49 -20.60
C MET A 79 10.12 -9.91 -21.40
N GLY A 80 9.96 -10.27 -22.67
CA GLY A 80 11.04 -10.79 -23.49
C GLY A 80 11.60 -12.14 -23.02
N PRO A 81 12.63 -12.67 -23.70
CA PRO A 81 13.17 -14.01 -23.44
C PRO A 81 13.69 -14.21 -22.02
N GLU A 82 14.43 -13.26 -21.46
CA GLU A 82 15.10 -13.44 -20.17
C GLU A 82 14.16 -13.30 -18.98
N ASP A 83 13.44 -12.17 -18.86
CA ASP A 83 12.57 -11.96 -17.70
C ASP A 83 11.40 -12.94 -17.65
N SER A 84 10.88 -13.38 -18.81
CA SER A 84 9.78 -14.35 -18.85
C SER A 84 10.12 -15.69 -18.21
N LYS A 85 11.40 -16.05 -18.04
CA LYS A 85 11.82 -17.25 -17.28
C LYS A 85 11.24 -17.28 -15.85
N LYS A 86 11.01 -16.10 -15.24
CA LYS A 86 10.38 -15.96 -13.92
C LYS A 86 8.93 -16.49 -13.87
N LEU A 87 8.28 -16.69 -15.01
CA LEU A 87 6.93 -17.26 -15.08
C LEU A 87 6.94 -18.79 -15.21
N TYR A 88 8.01 -19.36 -15.77
CA TYR A 88 8.10 -20.78 -16.11
C TYR A 88 8.98 -21.56 -15.12
N MET A 89 9.01 -22.88 -15.25
CA MET A 89 9.76 -23.79 -14.39
C MET A 89 11.26 -23.78 -14.73
N TRP A 90 11.87 -22.61 -14.54
CA TRP A 90 13.30 -22.36 -14.62
C TRP A 90 13.89 -22.32 -13.21
N VAL A 91 14.71 -23.33 -12.90
CA VAL A 91 15.37 -23.52 -11.60
C VAL A 91 16.86 -23.67 -11.88
N GLU A 92 17.66 -22.80 -11.28
CA GLU A 92 19.11 -22.89 -11.39
C GLU A 92 19.64 -24.10 -10.61
N LYS A 93 20.71 -24.69 -11.11
CA LYS A 93 21.39 -25.81 -10.46
C LYS A 93 21.78 -25.43 -9.02
N ASP A 94 21.65 -26.38 -8.10
CA ASP A 94 22.04 -26.25 -6.68
C ASP A 94 21.26 -25.16 -5.88
N THR A 95 20.21 -24.55 -6.45
CA THR A 95 19.37 -23.56 -5.75
C THR A 95 18.13 -24.16 -5.07
N ASN A 96 17.78 -25.41 -5.38
CA ASN A 96 16.62 -26.09 -4.83
C ASN A 96 16.93 -27.54 -4.49
N LEU A 97 16.81 -27.92 -3.22
CA LEU A 97 17.12 -29.27 -2.73
C LEU A 97 16.27 -30.39 -3.35
N ALA A 98 15.06 -30.07 -3.84
CA ALA A 98 14.21 -31.02 -4.54
C ALA A 98 14.56 -31.16 -6.04
N LEU A 99 15.33 -30.22 -6.59
CA LEU A 99 15.78 -30.18 -7.98
C LEU A 99 17.28 -29.80 -8.04
N PRO A 100 18.18 -30.67 -7.53
CA PRO A 100 19.60 -30.33 -7.38
C PRO A 100 20.29 -30.03 -8.72
N ASN A 101 19.82 -30.63 -9.82
CA ASN A 101 20.37 -30.38 -11.15
C ASN A 101 19.77 -29.15 -11.86
N GLY A 102 18.88 -28.41 -11.20
CA GLY A 102 18.07 -27.38 -11.86
C GLY A 102 17.00 -27.97 -12.79
N ARG A 103 16.30 -27.09 -13.50
CA ARG A 103 15.30 -27.44 -14.52
C ARG A 103 15.11 -26.25 -15.48
N GLU A 104 15.06 -26.52 -16.77
CA GLU A 104 14.65 -25.55 -17.78
C GLU A 104 13.42 -26.11 -18.50
N ASP A 105 12.28 -25.45 -18.34
CA ASP A 105 11.00 -25.93 -18.86
C ASP A 105 10.13 -24.76 -19.27
N ASP A 106 9.87 -24.67 -20.58
CA ASP A 106 9.14 -23.59 -21.24
C ASP A 106 7.64 -23.86 -21.41
N THR A 107 7.15 -24.93 -20.79
CA THR A 107 5.76 -25.39 -20.89
C THR A 107 5.05 -25.38 -19.54
N HIS A 108 5.77 -25.62 -18.44
CA HIS A 108 5.21 -25.63 -17.10
C HIS A 108 5.47 -24.32 -16.37
N LEU A 109 4.44 -23.81 -15.68
CA LEU A 109 4.52 -22.58 -14.89
C LEU A 109 5.04 -22.85 -13.48
N ARG A 110 5.81 -21.89 -12.95
CA ARG A 110 6.01 -21.78 -11.50
C ARG A 110 4.86 -21.02 -10.87
N ALA A 111 4.79 -21.00 -9.53
CA ALA A 111 3.69 -20.37 -8.79
C ALA A 111 3.40 -18.92 -9.22
N LEU A 112 4.44 -18.11 -9.48
CA LEU A 112 4.27 -16.74 -9.97
C LEU A 112 3.59 -16.70 -11.34
N GLY A 113 4.05 -17.52 -12.30
CA GLY A 113 3.47 -17.58 -13.63
C GLY A 113 2.04 -18.10 -13.61
N ALA A 114 1.77 -19.16 -12.84
CA ALA A 114 0.42 -19.70 -12.67
C ALA A 114 -0.56 -18.62 -12.16
N LYS A 115 -0.14 -17.81 -11.18
CA LYS A 115 -0.94 -16.69 -10.68
C LYS A 115 -1.16 -15.60 -11.73
N LYS A 116 -0.12 -15.20 -12.48
CA LYS A 116 -0.25 -14.19 -13.54
C LYS A 116 -1.21 -14.66 -14.64
N MET A 117 -1.10 -15.90 -15.09
CA MET A 117 -1.98 -16.46 -16.12
C MET A 117 -3.43 -16.57 -15.62
N ALA A 118 -3.64 -17.06 -14.40
CA ALA A 118 -4.97 -17.11 -13.80
C ALA A 118 -5.61 -15.71 -13.68
N ASN A 119 -4.83 -14.69 -13.30
CA ASN A 119 -5.36 -13.32 -13.22
C ASN A 119 -5.79 -12.76 -14.58
N LEU A 120 -5.03 -13.00 -15.65
CA LEU A 120 -5.42 -12.60 -17.02
C LEU A 120 -6.76 -13.22 -17.43
N ILE A 121 -6.94 -14.52 -17.15
CA ILE A 121 -8.20 -15.21 -17.41
C ILE A 121 -9.34 -14.58 -16.59
N LEU A 122 -9.11 -14.36 -15.30
CA LEU A 122 -10.13 -13.77 -14.41
C LEU A 122 -10.52 -12.34 -14.84
N ASP A 123 -9.58 -11.54 -15.31
CA ASP A 123 -9.87 -10.19 -15.84
C ASP A 123 -10.76 -10.24 -17.08
N GLU A 124 -10.45 -11.13 -18.03
CA GLU A 124 -11.30 -11.32 -19.21
C GLU A 124 -12.67 -11.90 -18.85
N VAL A 125 -12.74 -12.84 -17.88
CA VAL A 125 -14.01 -13.39 -17.38
C VAL A 125 -14.86 -12.30 -16.75
N ALA A 126 -14.29 -11.44 -15.91
CA ALA A 126 -15.01 -10.32 -15.30
C ALA A 126 -15.59 -9.38 -16.36
N GLN A 127 -14.82 -9.08 -17.41
CA GLN A 127 -15.22 -8.17 -18.48
C GLN A 127 -16.30 -8.75 -19.38
N LYS A 128 -16.14 -10.02 -19.80
CA LYS A 128 -17.02 -10.66 -20.79
C LYS A 128 -18.21 -11.37 -20.16
N ILE A 129 -18.16 -11.64 -18.86
CA ILE A 129 -19.23 -12.30 -18.09
C ILE A 129 -19.50 -11.49 -16.82
N PRO A 130 -20.20 -10.34 -16.93
CA PRO A 130 -20.42 -9.43 -15.80
C PRO A 130 -21.09 -10.11 -14.59
N GLU A 131 -21.90 -11.13 -14.82
CA GLU A 131 -22.55 -11.95 -13.78
C GLU A 131 -21.54 -12.70 -12.89
N LEU A 132 -20.37 -13.04 -13.41
CA LEU A 132 -19.32 -13.73 -12.66
C LEU A 132 -18.34 -12.78 -11.95
N ALA A 133 -18.28 -11.51 -12.35
CA ALA A 133 -17.35 -10.53 -11.78
C ALA A 133 -17.44 -10.42 -10.24
N PRO A 134 -18.62 -10.43 -9.59
CA PRO A 134 -18.71 -10.37 -8.13
C PRO A 134 -18.11 -11.59 -7.41
N PHE A 135 -18.00 -12.74 -8.08
CA PHE A 135 -17.54 -14.01 -7.49
C PHE A 135 -16.03 -14.23 -7.64
N ILE A 136 -15.33 -13.39 -8.39
CA ILE A 136 -13.88 -13.51 -8.56
C ILE A 136 -13.16 -13.05 -7.29
N ARG A 137 -12.34 -13.93 -6.71
CA ARG A 137 -11.55 -13.67 -5.51
C ARG A 137 -10.06 -13.62 -5.84
N LYS A 138 -9.51 -12.40 -6.00
CA LYS A 138 -8.06 -12.14 -6.16
C LYS A 138 -7.33 -11.90 -4.83
N TYR A 139 -8.08 -11.88 -3.74
CA TYR A 139 -7.66 -11.50 -2.39
C TYR A 139 -8.04 -12.63 -1.43
N ASP A 140 -7.33 -12.74 -0.31
CA ASP A 140 -7.62 -13.78 0.69
C ASP A 140 -8.98 -13.51 1.34
N TYR A 141 -9.31 -12.22 1.55
CA TYR A 141 -10.61 -11.77 2.06
C TYR A 141 -11.09 -10.52 1.32
N VAL A 142 -12.41 -10.41 1.14
CA VAL A 142 -13.10 -9.23 0.61
C VAL A 142 -14.07 -8.68 1.66
N VAL A 143 -14.01 -7.39 1.95
CA VAL A 143 -14.96 -6.70 2.82
C VAL A 143 -15.88 -5.84 1.96
N ALA A 144 -17.19 -6.01 2.09
CA ALA A 144 -18.17 -5.20 1.36
C ALA A 144 -19.48 -5.07 2.14
N LYS A 145 -19.95 -3.82 2.35
CA LYS A 145 -21.18 -3.55 3.10
C LYS A 145 -22.46 -4.00 2.39
N ASP A 146 -22.40 -4.19 1.07
CA ASP A 146 -23.51 -4.60 0.21
C ASP A 146 -23.70 -6.13 0.14
N GLY A 147 -22.87 -6.90 0.87
CA GLY A 147 -22.94 -8.37 0.89
C GLY A 147 -22.21 -9.05 -0.27
N SER A 148 -21.50 -8.31 -1.13
CA SER A 148 -20.72 -8.89 -2.23
C SER A 148 -19.35 -9.44 -1.82
N GLY A 149 -18.95 -9.21 -0.57
CA GLY A 149 -17.71 -9.67 0.06
C GLY A 149 -17.90 -10.89 0.95
N ASP A 150 -16.83 -11.28 1.62
CA ASP A 150 -16.81 -12.36 2.62
C ASP A 150 -17.20 -11.84 4.01
N PHE A 151 -17.00 -10.53 4.27
CA PHE A 151 -17.36 -9.85 5.52
C PHE A 151 -18.09 -8.53 5.27
N PHE A 152 -18.95 -8.13 6.21
CA PHE A 152 -19.63 -6.84 6.18
C PHE A 152 -18.80 -5.71 6.81
N THR A 153 -17.92 -6.08 7.75
CA THR A 153 -17.11 -5.15 8.54
C THR A 153 -15.62 -5.44 8.38
N VAL A 154 -14.78 -4.44 8.63
CA VAL A 154 -13.32 -4.59 8.52
C VAL A 154 -12.78 -5.34 9.73
N GLN A 155 -13.35 -5.13 10.93
CA GLN A 155 -12.89 -5.85 12.11
C GLN A 155 -13.12 -7.37 12.01
N GLU A 156 -14.27 -7.82 11.48
CA GLU A 156 -14.50 -9.26 11.26
C GLU A 156 -13.44 -9.88 10.34
N ALA A 157 -13.04 -9.17 9.29
CA ALA A 157 -11.99 -9.62 8.39
C ALA A 157 -10.63 -9.68 9.10
N ILE A 158 -10.31 -8.72 9.98
CA ILE A 158 -9.09 -8.76 10.82
C ILE A 158 -9.10 -9.96 11.75
N ASP A 159 -10.23 -10.22 12.41
CA ASP A 159 -10.37 -11.29 13.39
C ASP A 159 -10.19 -12.68 12.74
N ALA A 160 -10.61 -12.81 11.48
CA ALA A 160 -10.45 -14.02 10.68
C ALA A 160 -9.00 -14.30 10.21
N ILE A 161 -8.11 -13.30 10.23
CA ILE A 161 -6.71 -13.48 9.81
C ILE A 161 -6.02 -14.45 10.79
N PRO A 162 -5.35 -15.52 10.32
CA PRO A 162 -4.59 -16.40 11.21
C PRO A 162 -3.45 -15.67 11.91
N ASP A 163 -3.26 -15.93 13.20
CA ASP A 163 -2.16 -15.37 13.98
C ASP A 163 -0.80 -15.88 13.49
N PHE A 164 0.21 -15.00 13.54
CA PHE A 164 1.62 -15.28 13.27
C PHE A 164 1.90 -15.93 11.89
N ARG A 165 1.14 -15.53 10.86
CA ARG A 165 1.30 -16.03 9.49
C ARG A 165 2.56 -15.48 8.80
N LYS A 166 3.72 -16.09 9.10
CA LYS A 166 5.04 -15.64 8.62
C LYS A 166 5.31 -15.90 7.14
N ASN A 167 4.81 -17.01 6.60
CA ASN A 167 5.22 -17.49 5.27
C ASN A 167 4.43 -16.87 4.11
N GLN A 168 3.30 -16.23 4.40
CA GLN A 168 2.40 -15.70 3.39
C GLN A 168 1.73 -14.43 3.90
N ARG A 169 1.65 -13.42 3.03
CA ARG A 169 0.94 -12.17 3.28
C ARG A 169 -0.56 -12.38 3.09
N THR A 170 -1.37 -11.91 4.03
CA THR A 170 -2.83 -11.92 3.91
C THR A 170 -3.28 -10.61 3.27
N ARG A 171 -3.98 -10.70 2.14
CA ARG A 171 -4.49 -9.55 1.39
C ARG A 171 -5.99 -9.42 1.60
N VAL A 172 -6.39 -8.31 2.21
CA VAL A 172 -7.79 -7.94 2.45
C VAL A 172 -8.15 -6.81 1.50
N TYR A 173 -9.10 -7.06 0.61
CA TYR A 173 -9.65 -6.05 -0.27
C TYR A 173 -10.90 -5.45 0.35
N ILE A 174 -10.98 -4.13 0.40
CA ILE A 174 -12.05 -3.41 1.08
C ILE A 174 -12.76 -2.57 0.01
N ARG A 175 -14.00 -2.94 -0.30
CA ARG A 175 -14.81 -2.23 -1.30
C ARG A 175 -15.13 -0.81 -0.87
N ASN A 176 -15.67 -0.04 -1.80
CA ASN A 176 -16.16 1.31 -1.53
C ASN A 176 -17.19 1.32 -0.39
N GLY A 177 -17.03 2.27 0.52
CA GLY A 177 -17.91 2.42 1.68
C GLY A 177 -17.25 3.19 2.82
N VAL A 178 -18.10 3.77 3.68
CA VAL A 178 -17.68 4.33 4.96
C VAL A 178 -17.84 3.28 6.05
N TYR A 179 -16.71 2.81 6.58
CA TYR A 179 -16.60 1.82 7.64
C TYR A 179 -16.36 2.53 8.97
N LYS A 180 -17.45 2.85 9.68
CA LYS A 180 -17.39 3.52 10.98
C LYS A 180 -17.18 2.51 12.11
N GLU A 181 -15.93 2.14 12.33
CA GLU A 181 -15.51 1.07 13.24
C GLU A 181 -14.29 1.51 14.03
N LYS A 182 -14.19 1.09 15.30
CA LYS A 182 -12.94 1.26 16.07
C LYS A 182 -12.08 0.02 15.83
N LEU A 183 -11.14 0.14 14.90
CA LEU A 183 -10.38 -0.98 14.36
C LEU A 183 -9.12 -1.26 15.18
N ILE A 184 -8.79 -2.53 15.36
CA ILE A 184 -7.54 -2.97 15.97
C ILE A 184 -6.99 -4.09 15.11
N LEU A 185 -5.78 -3.92 14.58
CA LEU A 185 -4.93 -4.98 14.04
C LEU A 185 -3.95 -5.42 15.15
N PRO A 186 -4.23 -6.53 15.86
CA PRO A 186 -3.38 -7.00 16.95
C PRO A 186 -1.95 -7.32 16.49
N GLU A 187 -1.00 -7.31 17.44
CA GLU A 187 0.41 -7.63 17.18
C GLU A 187 0.60 -9.04 16.60
N SER A 188 -0.29 -9.98 16.93
CA SER A 188 -0.30 -11.34 16.38
C SER A 188 -0.65 -11.39 14.89
N LYS A 189 -1.38 -10.41 14.35
CA LYS A 189 -1.78 -10.35 12.94
C LYS A 189 -0.70 -9.66 12.10
N ILE A 190 0.36 -10.41 11.80
CA ILE A 190 1.51 -9.94 10.99
C ILE A 190 1.30 -10.15 9.49
N ASN A 191 2.08 -9.46 8.65
CA ASN A 191 2.09 -9.62 7.19
C ASN A 191 0.71 -9.42 6.54
N VAL A 192 0.00 -8.36 6.94
CA VAL A 192 -1.34 -8.05 6.42
C VAL A 192 -1.28 -6.89 5.45
N THR A 193 -2.06 -6.95 4.36
CA THR A 193 -2.23 -5.85 3.40
C THR A 193 -3.69 -5.49 3.28
N PHE A 194 -4.00 -4.22 3.46
CA PHE A 194 -5.30 -3.66 3.12
C PHE A 194 -5.23 -2.97 1.76
N ILE A 195 -6.14 -3.31 0.86
CA ILE A 195 -6.27 -2.67 -0.44
C ILE A 195 -7.69 -2.11 -0.53
N GLY A 196 -7.83 -0.79 -0.56
CA GLY A 196 -9.12 -0.16 -0.83
C GLY A 196 -9.44 -0.18 -2.32
N GLU A 197 -10.73 -0.17 -2.65
CA GLU A 197 -11.22 -0.08 -4.03
C GLU A 197 -10.96 1.30 -4.66
N ASP A 198 -11.14 2.36 -3.89
CA ASP A 198 -10.90 3.74 -4.29
C ASP A 198 -10.51 4.55 -3.05
N VAL A 199 -9.36 5.24 -3.11
CA VAL A 199 -8.83 5.99 -1.96
C VAL A 199 -9.82 7.02 -1.41
N GLU A 200 -10.68 7.62 -2.23
CA GLU A 200 -11.64 8.63 -1.78
C GLU A 200 -12.95 8.04 -1.25
N LYS A 201 -13.23 6.76 -1.55
CA LYS A 201 -14.54 6.13 -1.23
C LYS A 201 -14.44 4.96 -0.27
N THR A 202 -13.28 4.34 -0.11
CA THR A 202 -13.00 3.36 0.94
C THR A 202 -12.45 4.08 2.16
N ILE A 203 -13.31 4.36 3.15
CA ILE A 203 -13.00 5.21 4.30
C ILE A 203 -13.15 4.40 5.59
N LEU A 204 -12.06 4.25 6.34
CA LEU A 204 -12.04 3.69 7.69
C LEU A 204 -12.07 4.84 8.70
N THR A 205 -13.16 4.96 9.47
CA THR A 205 -13.41 6.14 10.32
C THR A 205 -13.93 5.80 11.70
N TYR A 206 -13.65 6.68 12.65
CA TYR A 206 -14.28 6.72 13.97
C TYR A 206 -14.24 8.16 14.51
N ASP A 207 -14.80 8.42 15.69
CA ASP A 207 -14.99 9.78 16.23
C ASP A 207 -14.68 9.89 17.73
N ASP A 208 -13.73 9.10 18.22
CA ASP A 208 -13.22 9.30 19.58
C ASP A 208 -12.23 10.48 19.63
N TYR A 209 -12.17 11.14 20.78
CA TYR A 209 -11.25 12.24 21.07
C TYR A 209 -10.78 12.14 22.53
N ALA A 210 -9.66 12.77 22.86
CA ALA A 210 -8.98 12.53 24.13
C ALA A 210 -9.82 12.84 25.37
N GLN A 211 -10.64 13.90 25.32
CA GLN A 211 -11.51 14.30 26.43
C GLN A 211 -12.86 13.57 26.46
N LYS A 212 -13.18 12.76 25.43
CA LYS A 212 -14.40 11.96 25.40
C LYS A 212 -14.34 10.96 26.55
N LYS A 213 -15.45 10.83 27.27
CA LYS A 213 -15.54 9.92 28.42
C LYS A 213 -15.63 8.47 27.95
N ASN A 214 -14.90 7.57 28.62
CA ASN A 214 -15.13 6.14 28.52
C ASN A 214 -16.39 5.75 29.33
N VAL A 215 -16.75 4.47 29.30
CA VAL A 215 -17.94 3.94 30.00
C VAL A 215 -17.88 4.10 31.53
N PHE A 216 -16.69 4.37 32.08
CA PHE A 216 -16.46 4.60 33.51
C PHE A 216 -16.34 6.10 33.86
N GLY A 217 -16.51 7.01 32.90
CA GLY A 217 -16.45 8.47 33.13
C GLY A 217 -15.05 9.09 33.05
N GLU A 218 -14.03 8.32 32.70
CA GLU A 218 -12.65 8.79 32.57
C GLU A 218 -12.36 9.28 31.15
N ASN A 219 -11.38 10.17 30.98
CA ASN A 219 -10.96 10.62 29.64
C ASN A 219 -10.28 9.46 28.90
N LYS A 220 -10.62 9.24 27.62
CA LYS A 220 -9.95 8.23 26.77
C LYS A 220 -8.46 8.52 26.56
N GLY A 221 -8.08 9.80 26.59
CA GLY A 221 -6.72 10.27 26.27
C GLY A 221 -6.38 10.17 24.77
N THR A 222 -5.27 10.77 24.35
CA THR A 222 -4.84 10.79 22.94
C THR A 222 -4.74 9.39 22.36
N SER A 223 -4.03 8.47 23.03
CA SER A 223 -3.90 7.09 22.55
C SER A 223 -5.26 6.38 22.47
N GLY A 224 -6.17 6.60 23.43
CA GLY A 224 -7.52 6.01 23.41
C GLY A 224 -8.44 6.59 22.34
N SER A 225 -8.05 7.69 21.69
CA SER A 225 -8.85 8.35 20.66
C SER A 225 -8.75 7.74 19.26
N SER A 226 -7.79 6.83 19.02
CA SER A 226 -7.53 6.32 17.67
C SER A 226 -8.75 5.65 17.04
N SER A 227 -8.99 5.94 15.77
CA SER A 227 -9.95 5.20 14.93
C SER A 227 -9.40 3.82 14.55
N PHE A 228 -8.11 3.74 14.22
CA PHE A 228 -7.45 2.46 13.89
C PHE A 228 -6.13 2.29 14.63
N TYR A 229 -5.93 1.13 15.24
CA TYR A 229 -4.67 0.72 15.87
C TYR A 229 -3.97 -0.35 15.02
N VAL A 230 -2.74 -0.07 14.59
CA VAL A 230 -1.87 -0.99 13.85
C VAL A 230 -0.74 -1.45 14.75
N TYR A 231 -0.94 -2.58 15.43
CA TYR A 231 0.10 -3.23 16.24
C TYR A 231 0.86 -4.31 15.46
N GLY A 232 0.21 -4.96 14.51
CA GLY A 232 0.82 -6.00 13.66
C GLY A 232 2.02 -5.50 12.84
N HIS A 233 3.11 -6.26 12.87
CA HIS A 233 4.29 -6.02 12.04
C HIS A 233 4.02 -6.29 10.56
N ASP A 234 4.81 -5.63 9.69
CA ASP A 234 4.75 -5.81 8.24
C ASP A 234 3.37 -5.47 7.63
N PHE A 235 2.65 -4.55 8.27
CA PHE A 235 1.35 -4.09 7.78
C PHE A 235 1.51 -3.16 6.57
N HIS A 236 0.78 -3.45 5.50
CA HIS A 236 0.72 -2.59 4.32
C HIS A 236 -0.70 -2.07 4.10
N ALA A 237 -0.82 -0.86 3.57
CA ALA A 237 -2.08 -0.34 3.06
C ALA A 237 -1.91 0.38 1.73
N GLU A 238 -2.86 0.19 0.81
CA GLU A 238 -2.93 0.91 -0.45
C GLU A 238 -4.35 1.38 -0.79
N ASN A 239 -4.46 2.56 -1.38
CA ASN A 239 -5.70 3.07 -1.99
C ASN A 239 -6.88 3.16 -1.01
N ILE A 240 -6.61 3.62 0.21
CA ILE A 240 -7.59 3.66 1.32
C ILE A 240 -7.44 4.92 2.18
N THR A 241 -8.55 5.40 2.77
CA THR A 241 -8.57 6.53 3.70
C THR A 241 -8.68 6.07 5.15
N PHE A 242 -7.84 6.63 6.02
CA PHE A 242 -7.95 6.55 7.48
C PHE A 242 -8.38 7.91 8.04
N GLU A 243 -9.48 7.95 8.78
CA GLU A 243 -10.09 9.20 9.26
C GLU A 243 -10.41 9.16 10.76
N ASN A 244 -10.23 10.31 11.42
CA ASN A 244 -10.97 10.62 12.64
C ASN A 244 -11.93 11.78 12.36
N SER A 245 -13.23 11.49 12.42
CA SER A 245 -14.32 12.41 12.08
C SER A 245 -14.81 13.23 13.28
N ALA A 246 -14.13 13.22 14.42
CA ALA A 246 -14.54 13.96 15.62
C ALA A 246 -14.51 15.50 15.47
N GLY A 247 -13.84 16.03 14.43
CA GLY A 247 -13.71 17.48 14.22
C GLY A 247 -12.63 18.13 15.11
N PRO A 248 -12.63 19.47 15.26
CA PRO A 248 -11.61 20.21 16.00
C PRO A 248 -11.85 20.18 17.53
N VAL A 249 -11.86 18.99 18.12
CA VAL A 249 -12.22 18.73 19.53
C VAL A 249 -11.01 18.51 20.45
N GLY A 250 -9.84 19.02 20.05
CA GLY A 250 -8.56 18.64 20.65
C GLY A 250 -8.00 17.37 20.00
N GLN A 251 -7.23 16.59 20.74
CA GLN A 251 -6.54 15.41 20.20
C GLN A 251 -7.53 14.33 19.75
N ALA A 252 -7.46 13.95 18.48
CA ALA A 252 -8.32 12.94 17.87
C ALA A 252 -7.55 12.20 16.76
N VAL A 253 -7.05 11.01 17.10
CA VAL A 253 -6.13 10.25 16.24
C VAL A 253 -6.91 9.47 15.17
N ALA A 254 -6.52 9.61 13.91
CA ALA A 254 -7.05 8.80 12.80
C ALA A 254 -6.41 7.42 12.76
N ILE A 255 -5.09 7.37 12.91
CA ILE A 255 -4.34 6.12 12.94
C ILE A 255 -3.20 6.15 13.97
N PHE A 256 -3.09 5.06 14.72
CA PHE A 256 -2.01 4.78 15.65
C PHE A 256 -1.19 3.62 15.08
N VAL A 257 0.06 3.85 14.70
CA VAL A 257 0.92 2.83 14.10
C VAL A 257 2.07 2.52 15.04
N ALA A 258 2.11 1.29 15.55
CA ALA A 258 3.16 0.77 16.42
C ALA A 258 3.92 -0.43 15.83
N GLY A 259 3.31 -1.15 14.88
CA GLY A 259 3.97 -2.22 14.14
C GLY A 259 5.23 -1.71 13.42
N ASP A 260 6.29 -2.51 13.47
CA ASP A 260 7.51 -2.28 12.67
C ASP A 260 7.30 -2.69 11.21
N ARG A 261 8.05 -2.05 10.30
CA ARG A 261 7.99 -2.25 8.85
C ARG A 261 6.60 -2.00 8.25
N ALA A 262 5.89 -1.00 8.76
CA ALA A 262 4.61 -0.60 8.22
C ALA A 262 4.78 0.25 6.96
N ALA A 263 3.96 0.02 5.94
CA ALA A 263 4.07 0.72 4.66
C ALA A 263 2.70 1.18 4.16
N PHE A 264 2.60 2.41 3.66
CA PHE A 264 1.37 3.00 3.15
C PHE A 264 1.63 3.65 1.79
N ARG A 265 0.84 3.32 0.78
CA ARG A 265 0.94 3.91 -0.56
C ARG A 265 -0.42 4.44 -1.01
N LYS A 266 -0.48 5.65 -1.59
CA LYS A 266 -1.75 6.23 -2.07
C LYS A 266 -2.85 6.17 -1.01
N CYS A 267 -2.51 6.49 0.23
CA CYS A 267 -3.44 6.53 1.35
C CYS A 267 -3.78 7.98 1.71
N ARG A 268 -4.94 8.19 2.34
CA ARG A 268 -5.30 9.48 2.93
C ARG A 268 -5.39 9.36 4.44
N PHE A 269 -4.90 10.36 5.15
CA PHE A 269 -4.98 10.46 6.61
C PHE A 269 -5.68 11.76 6.97
N LEU A 270 -6.93 11.65 7.42
CA LEU A 270 -7.83 12.79 7.61
C LEU A 270 -8.11 13.03 9.10
N GLY A 271 -7.90 14.26 9.55
CA GLY A 271 -8.11 14.61 10.96
C GLY A 271 -7.94 16.10 11.24
N ASN A 272 -7.76 16.43 12.52
CA ASN A 272 -7.47 17.78 12.98
C ASN A 272 -6.20 17.79 13.84
N GLN A 273 -6.33 17.80 15.16
CA GLN A 273 -5.17 17.73 16.05
C GLN A 273 -4.81 16.26 16.30
N ASP A 274 -3.52 15.94 16.23
CA ASP A 274 -2.97 14.60 16.45
C ASP A 274 -3.43 13.54 15.41
N THR A 275 -3.59 13.89 14.11
CA THR A 275 -4.12 12.98 13.07
C THR A 275 -3.37 11.63 12.99
N MET A 276 -2.04 11.64 12.88
CA MET A 276 -1.22 10.44 12.74
C MET A 276 -0.30 10.25 13.94
N TYR A 277 -0.51 9.17 14.69
CA TYR A 277 0.35 8.79 15.80
C TYR A 277 1.34 7.71 15.36
N ASN A 278 2.50 8.14 14.87
CA ASN A 278 3.61 7.26 14.49
C ASN A 278 4.39 6.84 15.74
N TYR A 279 3.98 5.75 16.37
CA TYR A 279 4.41 5.33 17.70
C TYR A 279 5.45 4.20 17.67
N GLY A 280 6.36 4.22 18.64
CA GLY A 280 7.23 3.08 18.95
C GLY A 280 8.69 3.30 18.60
N LYS A 281 9.57 3.12 19.59
CA LYS A 281 11.03 3.30 19.45
C LYS A 281 11.65 2.43 18.34
N ASN A 282 11.08 1.26 18.08
CA ASN A 282 11.57 0.30 17.09
C ASN A 282 10.55 0.09 15.96
N SER A 283 9.67 1.06 15.72
CA SER A 283 8.75 1.04 14.59
C SER A 283 9.35 1.88 13.47
N ARG A 284 9.53 1.26 12.30
CA ARG A 284 9.89 1.91 11.05
C ARG A 284 8.68 1.94 10.13
N GLN A 285 8.43 3.09 9.52
CA GLN A 285 7.21 3.36 8.79
C GLN A 285 7.53 4.07 7.47
N TYR A 286 6.88 3.64 6.39
CA TYR A 286 7.05 4.22 5.06
C TYR A 286 5.72 4.72 4.52
N TYR A 287 5.70 5.94 4.00
CA TYR A 287 4.53 6.60 3.41
C TYR A 287 4.91 7.13 2.04
N GLU A 288 4.26 6.65 0.97
CA GLU A 288 4.52 7.07 -0.40
C GLU A 288 3.23 7.54 -1.09
N ASP A 289 3.32 8.68 -1.79
CA ASP A 289 2.19 9.26 -2.54
C ASP A 289 0.92 9.43 -1.68
N CYS A 290 1.07 9.73 -0.39
CA CYS A 290 -0.04 9.87 0.54
C CYS A 290 -0.50 11.33 0.66
N TYR A 291 -1.77 11.53 1.03
CA TYR A 291 -2.30 12.83 1.44
C TYR A 291 -2.54 12.82 2.96
N ILE A 292 -2.03 13.82 3.67
CA ILE A 292 -2.13 13.92 5.13
C ILE A 292 -2.64 15.31 5.49
N GLU A 293 -3.73 15.40 6.25
CA GLU A 293 -4.25 16.69 6.71
C GLU A 293 -4.41 16.80 8.23
N GLY A 294 -4.29 18.03 8.72
CA GLY A 294 -4.54 18.33 10.12
C GLY A 294 -4.27 19.77 10.52
N THR A 295 -4.10 19.96 11.82
CA THR A 295 -3.94 21.27 12.46
C THR A 295 -2.73 21.28 13.41
N VAL A 296 -2.92 20.95 14.67
CA VAL A 296 -1.86 20.95 15.69
C VAL A 296 -1.25 19.55 15.73
N ASP A 297 0.09 19.46 15.64
CA ASP A 297 0.86 18.24 15.85
C ASP A 297 0.36 17.03 15.06
N PHE A 298 -0.11 17.25 13.83
CA PHE A 298 -0.91 16.23 13.15
C PHE A 298 -0.10 15.05 12.61
N ILE A 299 1.23 15.12 12.65
CA ILE A 299 2.15 13.98 12.48
C ILE A 299 3.07 13.93 13.72
N PHE A 300 2.86 12.99 14.62
CA PHE A 300 3.55 12.97 15.91
C PHE A 300 3.86 11.58 16.42
N GLY A 301 4.79 11.51 17.39
CA GLY A 301 5.22 10.25 17.99
C GLY A 301 6.72 9.96 17.84
N SER A 302 7.11 8.71 18.08
CA SER A 302 8.49 8.32 18.41
C SER A 302 9.14 7.40 17.37
N SER A 303 8.42 7.03 16.32
CA SER A 303 8.91 6.11 15.28
C SER A 303 9.98 6.74 14.39
N THR A 304 10.63 5.88 13.60
CA THR A 304 11.37 6.30 12.41
C THR A 304 10.40 6.25 11.23
N ALA A 305 10.09 7.40 10.62
CA ALA A 305 9.12 7.46 9.53
C ALA A 305 9.67 8.23 8.33
N TYR A 306 9.49 7.65 7.14
CA TYR A 306 9.91 8.23 5.86
C TYR A 306 8.68 8.53 5.01
N PHE A 307 8.48 9.80 4.67
CA PHE A 307 7.39 10.30 3.85
C PHE A 307 7.97 10.72 2.50
N LYS A 308 7.51 10.11 1.41
CA LYS A 308 8.02 10.34 0.06
C LYS A 308 6.89 10.76 -0.85
N ASN A 309 7.07 11.87 -1.57
CA ASN A 309 6.09 12.40 -2.52
C ASN A 309 4.69 12.63 -1.91
N CYS A 310 4.59 12.87 -0.60
CA CYS A 310 3.32 13.10 0.06
C CYS A 310 2.84 14.55 -0.11
N GLU A 311 1.52 14.75 -0.15
CA GLU A 311 0.90 16.05 0.05
C GLU A 311 0.50 16.23 1.52
N ILE A 312 0.97 17.31 2.13
CA ILE A 312 0.75 17.61 3.55
C ILE A 312 -0.07 18.90 3.64
N PHE A 313 -1.29 18.81 4.16
CA PHE A 313 -2.26 19.90 4.13
C PHE A 313 -2.61 20.43 5.53
N ALA A 314 -2.22 21.68 5.82
CA ALA A 314 -2.53 22.33 7.09
C ALA A 314 -3.84 23.15 7.01
N LYS A 315 -4.78 22.87 7.90
CA LYS A 315 -6.16 23.38 7.81
C LYS A 315 -6.38 24.74 8.49
N ARG A 316 -5.47 25.21 9.36
CA ARG A 316 -5.64 26.48 10.08
C ARG A 316 -4.33 27.14 10.49
N ASN A 317 -4.39 28.42 10.89
CA ASN A 317 -3.29 29.13 11.52
C ASN A 317 -2.90 28.53 12.88
N GLY A 318 -1.61 28.62 13.22
CA GLY A 318 -1.08 28.05 14.47
C GLY A 318 -0.96 26.53 14.42
N SER A 319 -0.92 25.96 13.22
CA SER A 319 -0.68 24.55 12.98
C SER A 319 0.81 24.21 13.09
N TYR A 320 1.09 22.96 13.46
CA TYR A 320 2.42 22.39 13.49
C TYR A 320 2.35 21.08 12.72
N ILE A 321 3.15 20.95 11.66
CA ILE A 321 3.14 19.72 10.86
C ILE A 321 3.60 18.55 11.72
N THR A 322 4.75 18.69 12.39
CA THR A 322 5.29 17.62 13.21
C THR A 322 5.39 17.94 14.70
N ALA A 323 5.19 16.90 15.52
CA ALA A 323 5.60 16.88 16.92
C ALA A 323 6.37 15.59 17.25
N ALA A 324 7.61 15.51 16.75
CA ALA A 324 8.44 14.34 16.93
C ALA A 324 8.85 14.16 18.42
N SER A 325 8.95 12.90 18.82
CA SER A 325 9.43 12.43 20.13
C SER A 325 10.47 11.33 19.98
N THR A 326 11.29 11.44 18.94
CA THR A 326 12.37 10.51 18.62
C THR A 326 13.19 10.18 19.88
N PRO A 327 13.31 8.89 20.24
CA PRO A 327 14.05 8.47 21.43
C PRO A 327 15.54 8.75 21.32
N GLN A 328 16.19 8.98 22.46
CA GLN A 328 17.65 9.11 22.53
C GLN A 328 18.34 7.87 21.90
N GLY A 329 19.39 8.13 21.12
CA GLY A 329 20.19 7.09 20.49
C GLY A 329 19.60 6.53 19.19
N LYS A 330 18.41 6.98 18.76
CA LYS A 330 17.90 6.64 17.44
C LYS A 330 18.57 7.49 16.37
N PRO A 331 19.09 6.89 15.28
CA PRO A 331 19.79 7.63 14.23
C PRO A 331 18.81 8.50 13.41
N PHE A 332 17.57 8.02 13.27
CA PHE A 332 16.56 8.61 12.41
C PHE A 332 15.22 8.80 13.12
N GLY A 333 14.62 9.97 12.98
CA GLY A 333 13.23 10.30 13.35
C GLY A 333 12.35 10.39 12.11
N TYR A 334 11.79 11.57 11.84
CA TYR A 334 11.00 11.82 10.63
C TYR A 334 11.83 12.39 9.50
N VAL A 335 11.61 11.87 8.29
CA VAL A 335 12.19 12.37 7.05
C VAL A 335 11.07 12.56 6.03
N PHE A 336 10.94 13.78 5.53
CA PHE A 336 10.05 14.14 4.43
C PHE A 336 10.92 14.36 3.21
N ASP A 337 10.68 13.63 2.14
CA ASP A 337 11.43 13.66 0.90
C ASP A 337 10.50 13.96 -0.27
N HIS A 338 10.78 15.01 -1.04
CA HIS A 338 9.98 15.44 -2.20
C HIS A 338 8.48 15.64 -1.89
N CYS A 339 8.14 15.99 -0.64
CA CYS A 339 6.77 16.26 -0.24
C CYS A 339 6.34 17.68 -0.62
N ARG A 340 5.05 17.87 -0.87
CA ARG A 340 4.45 19.19 -1.13
C ARG A 340 3.64 19.62 0.08
N ILE A 341 3.98 20.76 0.68
CA ILE A 341 3.23 21.31 1.79
C ILE A 341 2.22 22.32 1.25
N LYS A 342 0.96 22.18 1.64
CA LYS A 342 -0.15 23.08 1.27
C LYS A 342 -0.90 23.53 2.51
N VAL A 343 -1.66 24.60 2.35
CA VAL A 343 -2.47 25.16 3.41
C VAL A 343 -3.86 25.52 2.89
N ALA A 344 -4.85 25.50 3.79
CA ALA A 344 -6.18 26.02 3.49
C ALA A 344 -6.16 27.54 3.27
N ASP A 345 -7.21 28.05 2.64
CA ASP A 345 -7.36 29.49 2.39
C ASP A 345 -7.29 30.30 3.69
N GLY A 346 -6.59 31.43 3.64
CA GLY A 346 -6.40 32.33 4.78
C GLY A 346 -5.39 31.86 5.84
N VAL A 347 -4.76 30.70 5.64
CA VAL A 347 -3.65 30.25 6.50
C VAL A 347 -2.34 30.91 6.06
N ASN A 348 -1.74 31.68 6.96
CA ASN A 348 -0.48 32.40 6.75
C ASN A 348 0.53 32.15 7.88
N LYS A 349 0.21 31.28 8.84
CA LYS A 349 1.09 30.92 9.97
C LYS A 349 1.10 29.42 10.20
N LEU A 350 2.14 28.77 9.69
CA LEU A 350 2.42 27.34 9.80
C LEU A 350 3.87 27.12 10.28
N TYR A 351 4.04 26.20 11.23
CA TYR A 351 5.36 25.72 11.62
C TYR A 351 5.60 24.32 11.03
N LEU A 352 6.83 24.08 10.58
CA LEU A 352 7.28 22.76 10.13
C LEU A 352 7.22 21.72 11.26
N GLY A 353 7.34 22.15 12.52
CA GLY A 353 7.16 21.29 13.67
C GLY A 353 7.73 21.84 14.97
N ARG A 354 7.67 21.00 16.00
CA ARG A 354 8.16 21.31 17.35
C ARG A 354 8.55 20.05 18.15
N PRO A 355 9.56 20.12 19.04
CA PRO A 355 10.08 18.95 19.73
C PRO A 355 9.21 18.55 20.92
N TRP A 356 8.38 17.50 20.75
CA TRP A 356 7.61 16.96 21.88
C TRP A 356 8.53 16.37 22.96
N ARG A 357 9.67 15.77 22.55
CA ARG A 357 10.73 15.27 23.45
C ARG A 357 12.11 15.81 23.08
N GLN A 358 13.05 15.71 24.01
CA GLN A 358 14.37 16.35 23.96
C GLN A 358 15.25 15.91 22.79
N TYR A 359 15.09 14.68 22.30
CA TYR A 359 15.89 14.14 21.18
C TYR A 359 15.14 14.09 19.86
N ALA A 360 14.04 14.85 19.75
CA ALA A 360 13.20 14.86 18.58
C ALA A 360 13.99 15.17 17.31
N GLN A 361 13.68 14.45 16.24
CA GLN A 361 14.31 14.64 14.95
C GLN A 361 13.27 14.74 13.84
N THR A 362 13.40 15.76 13.00
CA THR A 362 12.60 15.95 11.79
C THR A 362 13.45 16.60 10.70
N VAL A 363 13.42 16.04 9.51
CA VAL A 363 14.15 16.58 8.35
C VAL A 363 13.21 16.72 7.16
N PHE A 364 13.17 17.90 6.55
CA PHE A 364 12.52 18.12 5.25
C PHE A 364 13.58 18.22 4.15
N MET A 365 13.46 17.37 3.13
CA MET A 365 14.38 17.28 2.00
C MET A 365 13.61 17.46 0.70
N TYR A 366 14.08 18.39 -0.14
CA TYR A 366 13.53 18.65 -1.47
C TYR A 366 12.01 18.91 -1.47
N CYS A 367 11.48 19.42 -0.36
CA CYS A 367 10.06 19.69 -0.21
C CYS A 367 9.71 21.06 -0.80
N GLU A 368 8.49 21.21 -1.29
CA GLU A 368 7.91 22.50 -1.69
C GLU A 368 7.18 23.12 -0.49
N LEU A 369 7.64 24.28 -0.04
CA LEU A 369 7.18 24.97 1.16
C LEU A 369 6.37 26.24 0.80
N PRO A 370 5.13 26.39 1.27
CA PRO A 370 4.28 27.54 0.96
C PRO A 370 4.71 28.78 1.75
N ALA A 371 4.30 29.96 1.30
CA ALA A 371 4.56 31.24 1.97
C ALA A 371 4.08 31.30 3.43
N ALA A 372 3.14 30.42 3.80
CA ALA A 372 2.62 30.33 5.16
C ALA A 372 3.62 29.77 6.19
N ILE A 373 4.75 29.20 5.76
CA ILE A 373 5.81 28.79 6.69
C ILE A 373 6.38 30.03 7.38
N THR A 374 6.38 30.02 8.71
CA THR A 374 6.91 31.12 9.50
C THR A 374 8.42 31.32 9.24
N PRO A 375 8.95 32.55 9.32
CA PRO A 375 10.39 32.79 9.17
C PRO A 375 11.24 31.96 10.15
N GLU A 376 10.75 31.77 11.38
CA GLU A 376 11.37 30.93 12.40
C GLU A 376 11.41 29.45 11.97
N GLY A 377 10.43 29.01 11.18
CA GLY A 377 10.22 27.66 10.65
C GLY A 377 9.76 26.65 11.69
N TRP A 378 10.34 26.72 12.88
CA TRP A 378 10.18 25.74 13.95
C TRP A 378 9.83 26.43 15.26
N ASN A 379 9.09 25.73 16.12
CA ASN A 379 8.79 26.18 17.48
C ASN A 379 9.56 25.32 18.49
N ASP A 380 10.05 25.95 19.57
CA ASP A 380 10.92 25.31 20.57
C ASP A 380 10.16 24.52 21.66
N TRP A 381 8.83 24.54 21.65
CA TRP A 381 8.01 23.97 22.72
C TRP A 381 8.30 24.57 24.11
N GLY A 382 8.95 25.74 24.19
CA GLY A 382 9.46 26.28 25.46
C GLY A 382 10.57 25.43 26.10
N LYS A 383 11.29 24.62 25.31
CA LYS A 383 12.44 23.82 25.76
C LYS A 383 13.75 24.55 25.54
N GLU A 384 14.72 24.27 26.40
CA GLU A 384 16.08 24.80 26.31
C GLU A 384 17.08 23.76 25.78
N ASN A 385 18.28 24.20 25.37
CA ASN A 385 19.38 23.34 24.89
C ASN A 385 19.01 22.42 23.69
N LEU A 386 18.08 22.88 22.85
CA LEU A 386 17.62 22.15 21.68
C LEU A 386 18.72 21.94 20.63
N ASP A 387 19.66 22.88 20.52
CA ASP A 387 20.82 22.83 19.63
C ASP A 387 21.74 21.63 19.89
N LYS A 388 21.72 21.08 21.11
CA LYS A 388 22.53 19.94 21.53
C LYS A 388 21.80 18.60 21.46
N THR A 389 20.46 18.62 21.40
CA THR A 389 19.65 17.43 21.68
C THR A 389 18.67 17.11 20.58
N CYS A 390 18.04 18.12 19.97
CA CYS A 390 17.15 17.95 18.84
C CYS A 390 17.90 18.05 17.50
N PHE A 391 17.34 17.42 16.47
CA PHE A 391 17.86 17.51 15.11
C PHE A 391 16.75 17.89 14.15
N TYR A 392 16.61 19.18 13.89
CA TYR A 392 15.61 19.75 13.00
C TYR A 392 16.31 20.41 11.84
N SER A 393 15.99 20.04 10.61
CA SER A 393 16.73 20.53 9.45
C SER A 393 15.92 20.54 8.17
N GLU A 394 16.36 21.37 7.24
CA GLU A 394 15.86 21.49 5.89
C GLU A 394 17.03 21.31 4.92
N TYR A 395 16.81 20.64 3.79
CA TYR A 395 17.81 20.50 2.73
C TYR A 395 17.18 20.56 1.34
N GLY A 396 17.64 21.48 0.50
CA GLY A 396 17.17 21.59 -0.89
C GLY A 396 15.68 21.89 -1.06
N CYS A 397 15.00 22.39 -0.02
CA CYS A 397 13.59 22.79 -0.10
C CYS A 397 13.43 24.02 -1.00
N THR A 398 12.27 24.13 -1.64
CA THR A 398 11.91 25.21 -2.57
C THR A 398 10.56 25.84 -2.18
N GLY A 399 10.12 26.86 -2.91
CA GLY A 399 8.88 27.59 -2.63
C GLY A 399 9.06 28.82 -1.75
N GLU A 400 8.03 29.64 -1.63
CA GLU A 400 8.11 30.93 -0.94
C GLU A 400 8.44 30.82 0.56
N GLY A 401 8.11 29.69 1.18
CA GLY A 401 8.42 29.40 2.58
C GLY A 401 9.83 28.88 2.85
N SER A 402 10.66 28.69 1.82
CA SER A 402 11.95 27.99 1.95
C SER A 402 13.14 28.88 2.32
N ASP A 403 12.94 30.18 2.54
CA ASP A 403 14.03 31.05 3.03
C ASP A 403 14.41 30.65 4.47
N THR A 404 15.65 30.19 4.64
CA THR A 404 16.17 29.75 5.93
C THR A 404 16.94 30.83 6.71
N SER A 405 17.07 32.05 6.16
CA SER A 405 17.90 33.13 6.73
C SER A 405 17.49 33.57 8.14
N LYS A 406 16.20 33.38 8.50
CA LYS A 406 15.59 33.77 9.78
C LYS A 406 15.17 32.58 10.65
N ARG A 407 15.55 31.35 10.28
CA ARG A 407 15.21 30.16 11.08
C ARG A 407 15.77 30.28 12.49
N VAL A 408 15.09 29.62 13.43
CA VAL A 408 15.57 29.49 14.80
C VAL A 408 17.02 29.00 14.85
N LYS A 409 17.83 29.57 15.75
CA LYS A 409 19.27 29.31 15.81
C LYS A 409 19.64 27.86 16.17
N TRP A 410 18.73 27.12 16.80
CA TRP A 410 18.93 25.72 17.20
C TRP A 410 18.63 24.73 16.07
N ALA A 411 18.01 25.17 14.97
CA ALA A 411 17.84 24.33 13.79
C ALA A 411 19.22 24.02 13.18
N GLN A 412 19.41 22.75 12.81
CA GLN A 412 20.66 22.24 12.29
C GLN A 412 20.77 22.54 10.80
N LYS A 413 21.98 22.85 10.32
CA LYS A 413 22.27 22.97 8.89
C LYS A 413 22.77 21.64 8.33
N LEU A 414 22.08 21.13 7.32
CA LEU A 414 22.52 19.98 6.54
C LEU A 414 23.34 20.44 5.33
N ASN A 415 24.54 19.87 5.17
CA ASN A 415 25.31 19.97 3.93
C ASN A 415 25.10 18.70 3.10
N ALA A 416 25.55 18.72 1.83
CA ALA A 416 25.37 17.59 0.91
C ALA A 416 25.85 16.24 1.48
N LYS A 417 27.00 16.23 2.17
CA LYS A 417 27.58 15.01 2.78
C LYS A 417 26.73 14.44 3.92
N LYS A 418 26.07 15.30 4.71
CA LYS A 418 25.16 14.83 5.77
C LYS A 418 23.80 14.45 5.19
N ALA A 419 23.29 15.23 4.23
CA ALA A 419 22.02 14.97 3.56
C ALA A 419 22.02 13.62 2.83
N SER A 420 23.16 13.21 2.24
CA SER A 420 23.30 11.91 1.58
C SER A 420 23.14 10.69 2.50
N LYS A 421 23.05 10.88 3.83
CA LYS A 421 22.76 9.82 4.80
C LYS A 421 21.25 9.58 5.00
N PHE A 422 20.40 10.54 4.63
CA PHE A 422 18.95 10.50 4.81
C PHE A 422 18.23 9.90 3.60
N THR A 423 18.86 8.95 2.92
CA THR A 423 18.23 8.15 1.85
C THR A 423 17.23 7.16 2.44
N LEU A 424 16.17 6.84 1.69
CA LEU A 424 15.17 5.82 2.06
C LEU A 424 15.79 4.53 2.63
N GLU A 425 16.77 3.96 1.92
CA GLU A 425 17.48 2.74 2.33
C GLU A 425 18.17 2.91 3.69
N ASN A 426 19.05 3.91 3.86
CA ASN A 426 19.73 4.14 5.13
C ASN A 426 18.79 4.39 6.31
N VAL A 427 17.67 5.10 6.08
CA VAL A 427 16.72 5.45 7.14
C VAL A 427 15.93 4.23 7.60
N LEU A 428 15.50 3.37 6.68
CA LEU A 428 14.59 2.26 6.97
C LEU A 428 15.26 0.89 7.08
N ARG A 429 16.49 0.71 6.60
CA ARG A 429 17.17 -0.61 6.60
C ARG A 429 17.20 -1.29 7.97
N GLY A 430 17.34 -0.53 9.06
CA GLY A 430 17.55 -1.10 10.40
C GLY A 430 18.72 -2.10 10.44
N GLU A 431 18.67 -3.05 11.37
CA GLU A 431 19.64 -4.14 11.47
C GLU A 431 19.26 -5.35 10.59
N ASP A 432 17.99 -5.43 10.16
CA ASP A 432 17.44 -6.51 9.34
C ASP A 432 17.49 -6.23 7.83
N ASN A 433 18.12 -5.12 7.41
CA ASN A 433 18.21 -4.66 6.02
C ASN A 433 16.82 -4.56 5.34
N TRP A 434 15.82 -4.09 6.07
CA TRP A 434 14.47 -3.92 5.53
C TRP A 434 14.49 -3.07 4.26
N THR A 435 13.87 -3.60 3.21
CA THR A 435 13.61 -2.90 1.95
C THR A 435 12.12 -2.63 1.83
N VAL A 436 11.77 -1.43 1.36
CA VAL A 436 10.36 -1.08 1.18
C VAL A 436 9.71 -1.94 0.09
N PRO A 437 8.39 -2.16 0.14
CA PRO A 437 7.70 -2.97 -0.86
C PRO A 437 7.76 -2.34 -2.25
N THR A 438 8.17 -3.12 -3.25
CA THR A 438 8.11 -2.74 -4.68
C THR A 438 6.79 -3.18 -5.32
N GLU A 439 6.20 -4.27 -4.81
CA GLU A 439 4.87 -4.77 -5.17
C GLU A 439 3.95 -4.66 -3.93
N TRP A 440 2.71 -4.21 -4.14
CA TRP A 440 1.74 -3.92 -3.09
C TRP A 440 0.49 -4.81 -3.20
#